data_AF-A0A7S2M399-F1
#
_entry.id   AF-A0A7S2M399-F1
#
_cell.length_a   1.000
_cell.length_b   1.000
_cell.length_c   1.000
_cell.angle_alpha   90.00
_cell.angle_beta   90.00
_cell.angle_gamma   90.00
#
_symmetry.space_group_name_H-M   'P 1'
#
loop_
_entity.id
_entity.type
_entity.pdbx_description
1 polymer ?
#
loop_
_entity_poly.entity_id
_entity_poly.type
_entity_poly.pdbx_seq_one_letter_code
_entity_poly.pdbx_strand_id
1 'polypeptide(L)'
;CGGQAGAAEDRRTICAATVVGCDGGRSLVRKTVGVKLGGLGALGFCLSPLFRSGAMRQQLRQQFAGCPESIFYGFKRTQDSPSAYIGVVDDQTFFGQVLYKSREDIPREILEAADSGDGAQLAKLALAQLERVCHCDFTWDDAQPAEGFLWTPYNLCADSWMDEHGSVFLAGDAAHLLSPAGGFGMNGGVADAVNLGWKLAARLNGWLGQRGSDAERGMMASYEVERRRAWERHRAYQQNAVAQDLKFGRREGGGPYEAAALGPSARAPVAGERAPDVLLDSG
;
A
#
# COMPACT_ATOMS: atom_id res chain seq x y z
N CYS A 1 35.37 -32.92 -22.12
CA CYS A 1 34.73 -31.87 -22.95
C CYS A 1 33.26 -32.25 -23.08
N GLY A 2 32.32 -31.79 -22.26
CA GLY A 2 32.16 -30.44 -21.71
C GLY A 2 31.35 -29.62 -22.70
N GLY A 3 30.02 -29.74 -22.67
CA GLY A 3 29.11 -29.00 -23.54
C GLY A 3 27.66 -29.29 -23.17
N GLN A 4 27.16 -28.65 -22.12
CA GLN A 4 25.73 -28.59 -21.81
C GLN A 4 25.01 -27.81 -22.92
N ALA A 5 24.03 -28.44 -23.56
CA ALA A 5 23.05 -27.74 -24.38
C ALA A 5 22.18 -26.88 -23.45
N GLY A 6 22.43 -25.57 -23.43
CA GLY A 6 21.54 -24.62 -22.75
C GLY A 6 20.16 -24.65 -23.40
N ALA A 7 19.11 -24.77 -22.60
CA ALA A 7 17.74 -24.67 -23.07
C ALA A 7 17.53 -23.30 -23.71
N ALA A 8 17.19 -23.26 -25.00
CA ALA A 8 16.82 -22.02 -25.67
C ALA A 8 15.54 -21.49 -25.02
N GLU A 9 15.57 -20.28 -24.46
CA GLU A 9 14.38 -19.58 -23.99
C GLU A 9 13.39 -19.43 -25.15
N ASP A 10 12.18 -20.00 -25.02
CA ASP A 10 11.11 -19.87 -26.01
C ASP A 10 10.57 -18.44 -26.02
N ARG A 11 11.22 -17.56 -26.79
CA ARG A 11 10.83 -16.16 -26.96
C ARG A 11 9.72 -16.05 -28.00
N ARG A 12 8.63 -15.39 -27.62
CA ARG A 12 7.50 -15.10 -28.52
C ARG A 12 7.26 -13.60 -28.63
N THR A 13 6.93 -13.15 -29.83
CA THR A 13 6.54 -11.77 -30.11
C THR A 13 5.02 -11.68 -30.20
N ILE A 14 4.43 -10.75 -29.46
CA ILE A 14 2.99 -10.46 -29.47
C ILE A 14 2.80 -9.05 -30.02
N CYS A 15 2.01 -8.91 -31.08
CA CYS A 15 1.58 -7.62 -31.60
C CYS A 15 0.23 -7.25 -30.97
N ALA A 16 0.16 -6.11 -30.29
CA ALA A 16 -1.05 -5.59 -29.69
C ALA A 16 -1.26 -4.12 -30.10
N ALA A 17 -2.52 -3.71 -30.24
CA ALA A 17 -2.86 -2.31 -30.51
C ALA A 17 -2.61 -1.39 -29.31
N THR A 18 -2.57 -1.97 -28.10
CA THR A 18 -2.31 -1.27 -26.85
C THR A 18 -1.65 -2.21 -25.84
N VAL A 19 -0.73 -1.68 -25.04
CA VAL A 19 -0.10 -2.35 -23.89
C VAL A 19 -0.45 -1.59 -22.62
N VAL A 20 -0.80 -2.29 -21.55
CA VAL A 20 -1.04 -1.68 -20.23
C VAL A 20 -0.06 -2.29 -19.22
N GLY A 21 0.82 -1.46 -18.67
CA GLY A 21 1.73 -1.82 -17.59
C GLY A 21 1.00 -1.84 -16.26
N CYS A 22 0.72 -3.06 -15.77
CA CYS A 22 0.20 -3.33 -14.43
C CYS A 22 1.22 -4.11 -13.58
N ASP A 23 2.51 -3.90 -13.83
CA ASP A 23 3.64 -4.73 -13.41
C ASP A 23 4.36 -4.21 -12.16
N GLY A 24 3.64 -3.46 -11.31
CA GLY A 24 4.08 -3.09 -9.97
C GLY A 24 5.05 -1.91 -9.89
N GLY A 25 5.49 -1.59 -8.67
CA GLY A 25 6.33 -0.40 -8.40
C GLY A 25 7.67 -0.38 -9.14
N ARG A 26 8.20 -1.56 -9.50
CA ARG A 26 9.44 -1.73 -10.26
C ARG A 26 9.23 -1.87 -11.77
N SER A 27 8.02 -1.54 -12.27
CA SER A 27 7.54 -1.67 -13.65
C SER A 27 8.64 -1.61 -14.72
N LEU A 28 8.74 -2.70 -15.48
CA LEU A 28 9.53 -2.79 -16.70
C LEU A 28 8.87 -1.94 -17.80
N VAL A 29 7.55 -2.01 -17.95
CA VAL A 29 6.82 -1.26 -18.98
C VAL A 29 7.10 0.24 -18.86
N ARG A 30 6.95 0.80 -17.66
CA ARG A 30 7.24 2.21 -17.37
C ARG A 30 8.67 2.59 -17.76
N LYS A 31 9.65 1.79 -17.36
CA LYS A 31 11.07 2.04 -17.65
C LYS A 31 11.36 1.97 -19.14
N THR A 32 10.76 1.02 -19.85
CA THR A 32 10.93 0.85 -21.30
C THR A 32 10.43 2.05 -22.09
N VAL A 33 9.34 2.70 -21.65
CA VAL A 33 8.83 3.93 -22.27
C VAL A 33 9.45 5.22 -21.71
N GLY A 34 10.49 5.11 -20.86
CA GLY A 34 11.25 6.25 -20.37
C GLY A 34 10.55 7.12 -19.31
N VAL A 35 9.41 6.68 -18.78
CA VAL A 35 8.61 7.40 -17.79
C VAL A 35 9.26 7.30 -16.41
N LYS A 36 9.33 8.43 -15.68
CA LYS A 36 9.97 8.50 -14.36
C LYS A 36 8.93 8.62 -13.26
N LEU A 37 9.27 8.11 -12.07
CA LEU A 37 8.52 8.37 -10.85
C LEU A 37 9.08 9.61 -10.15
N GLY A 38 8.20 10.56 -9.83
CA GLY A 38 8.50 11.73 -9.01
C GLY A 38 7.55 11.83 -7.80
N GLY A 39 7.96 12.55 -6.76
CA GLY A 39 7.14 12.74 -5.56
C GLY A 39 7.97 12.72 -4.28
N LEU A 40 7.32 12.36 -3.17
CA LEU A 40 8.03 12.19 -1.91
C LEU A 40 8.77 10.85 -1.92
N GLY A 41 10.03 10.88 -1.49
CA GLY A 41 10.87 9.71 -1.33
C GLY A 41 10.37 8.76 -0.23
N ALA A 42 11.29 7.99 0.34
CA ALA A 42 10.96 7.07 1.44
C ALA A 42 10.28 7.83 2.58
N LEU A 43 9.10 7.35 3.00
CA LEU A 43 8.32 7.94 4.09
C LEU A 43 8.69 7.34 5.47
N GLY A 44 9.54 6.32 5.48
CA GLY A 44 9.96 5.54 6.64
C GLY A 44 10.32 4.13 6.22
N PHE A 45 10.34 3.21 7.19
CA PHE A 45 10.57 1.78 6.95
C PHE A 45 9.58 0.94 7.75
N CYS A 46 9.07 -0.11 7.11
CA CYS A 46 8.07 -0.99 7.69
C CYS A 46 8.64 -2.42 7.77
N LEU A 47 8.66 -2.97 8.98
CA LEU A 47 8.92 -4.37 9.22
C LEU A 47 7.59 -5.06 9.49
N SER A 48 7.24 -6.06 8.69
CA SER A 48 5.92 -6.70 8.72
C SER A 48 6.04 -8.21 8.84
N PRO A 49 5.74 -8.80 10.01
CA PRO A 49 5.50 -10.23 10.12
C PRO A 49 4.08 -10.59 9.71
N LEU A 50 3.90 -11.71 9.01
CA LEU A 50 2.65 -12.47 8.97
C LEU A 50 2.80 -13.63 9.95
N PHE A 51 1.81 -13.85 10.81
CA PHE A 51 1.89 -14.89 11.84
C PHE A 51 0.51 -15.48 12.17
N ARG A 52 0.52 -16.66 12.77
CA ARG A 52 -0.69 -17.35 13.25
C ARG A 52 -0.70 -17.47 14.75
N SER A 53 -1.87 -17.36 15.38
CA SER A 53 -2.09 -17.62 16.81
C SER A 53 -3.54 -18.02 17.03
N GLY A 54 -3.78 -19.03 17.87
CA GLY A 54 -5.12 -19.44 18.27
C GLY A 54 -5.70 -18.58 19.40
N ALA A 55 -4.85 -17.97 20.22
CA ALA A 55 -5.25 -17.20 21.39
C ALA A 55 -5.35 -15.68 21.14
N MET A 56 -4.59 -15.13 20.19
CA MET A 56 -4.42 -13.69 19.98
C MET A 56 -5.74 -12.93 19.78
N ARG A 57 -6.70 -13.47 19.02
CA ARG A 57 -7.99 -12.79 18.77
C ARG A 57 -8.78 -12.58 20.06
N GLN A 58 -8.80 -13.60 20.93
CA GLN A 58 -9.50 -13.52 22.21
C GLN A 58 -8.78 -12.56 23.16
N GLN A 59 -7.45 -12.62 23.20
CA GLN A 59 -6.63 -11.73 24.03
C GLN A 59 -6.83 -10.25 23.64
N LEU A 60 -6.83 -9.91 22.34
CA LEU A 60 -7.13 -8.57 21.85
C LEU A 60 -8.55 -8.11 22.24
N ARG A 61 -9.56 -8.97 22.10
CA ARG A 61 -10.94 -8.66 22.52
C ARG A 61 -11.03 -8.39 24.02
N GLN A 62 -10.30 -9.14 24.85
CA GLN A 62 -10.28 -8.95 26.29
C GLN A 62 -9.59 -7.63 26.67
N GLN A 63 -8.43 -7.35 26.08
CA GLN A 63 -7.68 -6.12 26.36
C GLN A 63 -8.45 -4.85 25.94
N PHE A 64 -9.21 -4.92 24.84
CA PHE A 64 -9.98 -3.81 24.30
C PHE A 64 -11.50 -3.98 24.48
N ALA A 65 -11.95 -4.70 25.51
CA ALA A 65 -13.37 -5.05 25.70
C ALA A 65 -14.34 -3.85 25.80
N GLY A 66 -13.83 -2.65 26.13
CA GLY A 66 -14.59 -1.40 26.15
C GLY A 66 -14.66 -0.66 24.81
N CYS A 67 -14.00 -1.17 23.77
CA CYS A 67 -13.94 -0.57 22.44
C CYS A 67 -14.79 -1.36 21.43
N PRO A 68 -15.30 -0.72 20.36
CA PRO A 68 -15.85 -1.45 19.22
C PRO A 68 -14.83 -2.44 18.66
N GLU A 69 -15.32 -3.55 18.11
CA GLU A 69 -14.45 -4.52 17.45
C GLU A 69 -13.70 -3.84 16.29
N SER A 70 -12.39 -4.10 16.22
CA SER A 70 -11.49 -3.51 15.23
C SER A 70 -10.72 -4.61 14.52
N ILE A 71 -10.39 -4.35 13.26
CA ILE A 71 -9.46 -5.16 12.48
C ILE A 71 -8.00 -4.67 12.62
N PHE A 72 -7.78 -3.52 13.26
CA PHE A 72 -6.47 -2.92 13.49
C PHE A 72 -6.30 -2.47 14.95
N TYR A 73 -5.18 -2.84 15.55
CA TYR A 73 -4.79 -2.48 16.91
C TYR A 73 -3.44 -1.77 16.86
N GLY A 74 -3.40 -0.51 17.30
CA GLY A 74 -2.19 0.32 17.29
C GLY A 74 -1.55 0.44 18.66
N PHE A 75 -0.22 0.42 18.67
CA PHE A 75 0.60 0.46 19.87
C PHE A 75 1.69 1.51 19.70
N LYS A 76 1.76 2.45 20.63
CA LYS A 76 2.82 3.47 20.68
C LYS A 76 3.19 3.73 22.13
N ARG A 77 4.46 3.48 22.46
CA ARG A 77 4.94 3.56 23.85
C ARG A 77 5.27 4.99 24.26
N THR A 78 6.06 5.68 23.45
CA THR A 78 6.45 7.09 23.67
C THR A 78 6.38 7.85 22.34
N GLN A 79 6.57 9.18 22.39
CA GLN A 79 6.65 10.00 21.19
C GLN A 79 7.79 9.57 20.24
N ASP A 80 8.88 9.04 20.81
CA ASP A 80 10.12 8.69 20.11
C ASP A 80 10.29 7.19 19.86
N SER A 81 9.44 6.33 20.44
CA SER A 81 9.46 4.90 20.15
C SER A 81 8.88 4.59 18.77
N PRO A 82 9.33 3.53 18.09
CA PRO A 82 8.63 2.97 16.94
C PRO A 82 7.15 2.70 17.27
N SER A 83 6.29 2.95 16.29
CA SER A 83 4.88 2.55 16.37
C SER A 83 4.72 1.11 15.88
N ALA A 84 3.77 0.38 16.45
CA ALA A 84 3.41 -0.96 16.00
C ALA A 84 1.92 -1.12 15.73
N TYR A 85 1.58 -2.01 14.80
CA TYR A 85 0.22 -2.41 14.46
C TYR A 85 0.07 -3.92 14.47
N ILE A 86 -1.10 -4.39 14.90
CA ILE A 86 -1.57 -5.75 14.67
C ILE A 86 -2.88 -5.63 13.86
N GLY A 87 -2.86 -6.17 12.66
CA GLY A 87 -4.01 -6.33 11.79
C GLY A 87 -4.56 -7.76 11.87
N VAL A 88 -5.86 -7.89 11.96
CA VAL A 88 -6.57 -9.18 11.96
C VAL A 88 -6.92 -9.53 10.51
N VAL A 89 -6.41 -10.67 10.03
CA VAL A 89 -6.75 -11.20 8.69
C VAL A 89 -7.96 -12.11 8.80
N ASP A 90 -7.90 -13.07 9.74
CA ASP A 90 -8.98 -13.97 10.09
C ASP A 90 -8.92 -14.31 11.60
N ASP A 91 -9.62 -15.35 12.06
CA ASP A 91 -9.65 -15.69 13.48
C ASP A 91 -8.32 -16.21 14.05
N GLN A 92 -7.40 -16.68 13.19
CA GLN A 92 -6.10 -17.22 13.57
C GLN A 92 -4.91 -16.54 12.90
N THR A 93 -5.12 -15.75 11.86
CA THR A 93 -4.07 -15.14 11.05
C THR A 93 -4.03 -13.64 11.28
N PHE A 94 -2.82 -13.13 11.50
CA PHE A 94 -2.55 -11.73 11.80
C PHE A 94 -1.36 -11.23 10.99
N PHE A 95 -1.35 -9.94 10.69
CA PHE A 95 -0.15 -9.28 10.23
C PHE A 95 0.25 -8.19 11.22
N GLY A 96 1.56 -8.06 11.42
CA GLY A 96 2.16 -6.99 12.19
C GLY A 96 2.71 -5.90 11.30
N GLN A 97 2.89 -4.71 11.86
CA GLN A 97 3.80 -3.71 11.31
C GLN A 97 4.57 -3.05 12.46
N VAL A 98 5.87 -2.89 12.31
CA VAL A 98 6.70 -2.01 13.13
C VAL A 98 7.25 -0.92 12.21
N LEU A 99 7.04 0.34 12.60
CA LEU A 99 7.35 1.50 11.78
C LEU A 99 8.55 2.25 12.34
N TYR A 100 9.58 2.37 11.51
CA TYR A 100 10.80 3.11 11.80
C TYR A 100 10.83 4.40 10.99
N LYS A 101 11.30 5.49 11.63
CA LYS A 101 11.49 6.77 10.96
C LYS A 101 12.72 6.73 10.06
N SER A 102 13.80 6.12 10.53
CA SER A 102 15.06 5.99 9.80
C SER A 102 15.51 4.55 9.66
N ARG A 103 16.38 4.27 8.68
CA ARG A 103 16.93 2.93 8.47
C ARG A 103 17.86 2.52 9.61
N GLU A 104 18.55 3.49 10.20
CA GLU A 104 19.49 3.34 11.31
C GLU A 104 18.79 2.90 12.60
N ASP A 105 17.48 3.14 12.71
CA ASP A 105 16.68 2.70 13.87
C ASP A 105 16.34 1.21 13.82
N ILE A 106 16.58 0.55 12.67
CA ILE A 106 16.28 -0.87 12.47
C ILE A 106 17.41 -1.71 13.08
N PRO A 107 17.10 -2.68 13.95
CA PRO A 107 18.08 -3.62 14.48
C PRO A 107 18.91 -4.27 13.37
N ARG A 108 20.24 -4.30 13.58
CA ARG A 108 21.20 -4.78 12.57
C ARG A 108 20.92 -6.20 12.07
N GLU A 109 20.56 -7.11 12.98
CA GLU A 109 20.20 -8.50 12.66
C GLU A 109 18.99 -8.61 11.71
N ILE A 110 18.05 -7.66 11.78
CA ILE A 110 16.88 -7.60 10.88
C ILE A 110 17.31 -7.14 9.49
N LEU A 111 18.22 -6.16 9.41
CA LEU A 111 18.80 -5.70 8.15
C LEU A 111 19.59 -6.83 7.48
N GLU A 112 20.43 -7.53 8.25
CA GLU A 112 21.22 -8.65 7.75
C GLU A 112 20.35 -9.82 7.26
N ALA A 113 19.26 -10.13 7.97
CA ALA A 113 18.30 -11.15 7.52
C ALA A 113 17.51 -10.73 6.27
N ALA A 114 17.15 -9.45 6.15
CA ALA A 114 16.47 -8.93 4.97
C ALA A 114 17.39 -8.95 3.73
N ASP A 115 18.67 -8.59 3.90
CA ASP A 115 19.65 -8.54 2.82
C ASP A 115 20.13 -9.94 2.39
N SER A 116 20.08 -10.94 3.28
CA SER A 116 20.43 -12.34 2.96
C SER A 116 19.36 -13.08 2.15
N GLY A 117 18.11 -12.59 2.16
CA GLY A 117 16.96 -13.27 1.58
C GLY A 117 16.42 -14.44 2.41
N ASP A 118 16.90 -14.64 3.64
CA ASP A 118 16.35 -15.63 4.56
C ASP A 118 15.01 -15.15 5.16
N GLY A 119 13.93 -15.37 4.40
CA GLY A 119 12.58 -14.98 4.79
C GLY A 119 12.10 -15.64 6.09
N ALA A 120 12.56 -16.86 6.40
CA ALA A 120 12.16 -17.55 7.62
C ALA A 120 12.81 -16.91 8.86
N GLN A 121 14.09 -16.56 8.77
CA GLN A 121 14.77 -15.81 9.82
C GLN A 121 14.17 -14.40 9.97
N LEU A 122 13.89 -13.71 8.86
CA LEU A 122 13.26 -12.40 8.90
C LEU A 122 11.87 -12.46 9.55
N ALA A 123 11.06 -13.49 9.26
CA ALA A 123 9.74 -13.67 9.88
C ALA A 123 9.83 -13.82 11.42
N LYS A 124 10.78 -14.61 11.91
CA LYS A 124 11.03 -14.79 13.35
C LYS A 124 11.46 -13.49 14.02
N LEU A 125 12.44 -12.80 13.44
CA LEU A 125 12.93 -11.53 13.97
C LEU A 125 11.85 -10.45 13.92
N ALA A 126 11.05 -10.40 12.85
CA ALA A 126 9.95 -9.46 12.71
C ALA A 126 8.86 -9.67 13.77
N LEU A 127 8.50 -10.93 14.07
CA LEU A 127 7.54 -11.24 15.12
C LEU A 127 8.07 -10.89 16.51
N ALA A 128 9.31 -11.27 16.83
CA ALA A 128 9.94 -10.93 18.11
C ALA A 128 10.07 -9.40 18.29
N GLN A 129 10.38 -8.69 17.22
CA GLN A 129 10.47 -7.23 17.23
C GLN A 129 9.09 -6.57 17.39
N LEU A 130 8.03 -7.15 16.80
CA LEU A 130 6.66 -6.71 17.01
C LEU A 130 6.25 -6.87 18.48
N GLU A 131 6.45 -8.06 19.06
CA GLU A 131 6.20 -8.33 20.48
C GLU A 131 6.90 -7.31 21.38
N ARG A 132 8.19 -7.08 21.11
CA ARG A 132 9.01 -6.10 21.85
C ARG A 132 8.47 -4.67 21.76
N VAL A 133 7.89 -4.26 20.64
CA VAL A 133 7.39 -2.88 20.49
C VAL A 133 5.95 -2.74 21.02
N CYS A 134 5.11 -3.74 20.80
CA CYS A 134 3.72 -3.75 21.25
C CYS A 134 3.62 -3.69 22.78
N HIS A 135 4.52 -4.37 23.53
CA HIS A 135 4.55 -4.39 25.00
C HIS A 135 3.15 -4.52 25.62
N CYS A 136 2.40 -5.54 25.21
CA CYS A 136 1.02 -5.77 25.65
C CYS A 136 0.96 -6.70 26.86
N ASP A 137 -0.15 -6.64 27.60
CA ASP A 137 -0.43 -7.50 28.76
C ASP A 137 -0.87 -8.93 28.37
N PHE A 138 -0.74 -9.31 27.09
CA PHE A 138 -1.10 -10.64 26.57
C PHE A 138 0.13 -11.42 26.06
N THR A 139 0.00 -12.74 26.00
CA THR A 139 1.10 -13.67 25.67
C THR A 139 1.22 -13.93 24.18
N TRP A 140 2.46 -14.21 23.74
CA TRP A 140 2.81 -14.52 22.35
C TRP A 140 3.26 -15.98 22.18
N ASP A 141 3.12 -16.81 23.21
CA ASP A 141 3.67 -18.17 23.27
C ASP A 141 3.18 -19.09 22.14
N ASP A 142 1.97 -18.88 21.63
CA ASP A 142 1.38 -19.65 20.53
C ASP A 142 1.55 -18.97 19.16
N ALA A 143 2.20 -17.81 19.09
CA ALA A 143 2.38 -17.06 17.87
C ALA A 143 3.47 -17.69 16.98
N GLN A 144 3.07 -18.16 15.81
CA GLN A 144 3.94 -18.82 14.85
C GLN A 144 4.21 -17.90 13.64
N PRO A 145 5.47 -17.50 13.41
CA PRO A 145 5.80 -16.66 12.25
C PRO A 145 5.64 -17.46 10.95
N ALA A 146 4.98 -16.87 9.97
CA ALA A 146 4.78 -17.42 8.64
C ALA A 146 5.68 -16.75 7.61
N GLU A 147 5.64 -15.41 7.54
CA GLU A 147 6.40 -14.61 6.58
C GLU A 147 6.89 -13.31 7.21
N GLY A 148 7.96 -12.73 6.66
CA GLY A 148 8.54 -11.48 7.14
C GLY A 148 8.93 -10.59 5.97
N PHE A 149 8.61 -9.30 6.07
CA PHE A 149 8.91 -8.32 5.02
C PHE A 149 9.55 -7.08 5.63
N LEU A 150 10.65 -6.63 5.03
CA LEU A 150 11.17 -5.29 5.26
C LEU A 150 10.96 -4.48 3.99
N TRP A 151 10.20 -3.40 4.09
CA TRP A 151 9.79 -2.62 2.93
C TRP A 151 9.69 -1.13 3.23
N THR A 152 9.74 -0.33 2.17
CA THR A 152 9.74 1.13 2.26
C THR A 152 8.46 1.68 1.63
N PRO A 153 7.63 2.41 2.39
CA PRO A 153 6.49 3.12 1.83
C PRO A 153 6.95 4.38 1.06
N TYR A 154 6.28 4.64 -0.06
CA TYR A 154 6.56 5.77 -0.96
C TYR A 154 5.28 6.50 -1.33
N ASN A 155 5.40 7.78 -1.67
CA ASN A 155 4.36 8.56 -2.35
C ASN A 155 4.92 9.11 -3.65
N LEU A 156 4.91 8.26 -4.69
CA LEU A 156 5.49 8.54 -5.99
C LEU A 156 4.44 8.44 -7.09
N CYS A 157 4.58 9.21 -8.15
CA CYS A 157 3.69 9.21 -9.30
C CYS A 157 4.50 9.34 -10.58
N ALA A 158 4.08 8.63 -11.61
CA ALA A 158 4.67 8.72 -12.94
C ALA A 158 4.47 10.13 -13.50
N ASP A 159 5.47 10.66 -14.20
CA ASP A 159 5.38 11.95 -14.89
C ASP A 159 4.42 11.92 -16.09
N SER A 160 4.25 10.76 -16.73
CA SER A 160 3.18 10.46 -17.69
C SER A 160 2.60 9.07 -17.48
N TRP A 161 1.29 8.90 -17.64
CA TRP A 161 0.60 7.60 -17.50
C TRP A 161 0.26 6.97 -18.86
N MET A 162 0.62 7.66 -19.94
CA MET A 162 0.45 7.25 -21.32
C MET A 162 1.69 7.65 -22.12
N ASP A 163 2.10 6.85 -23.11
CA ASP A 163 3.15 7.25 -24.05
C ASP A 163 2.64 8.33 -25.05
N GLU A 164 3.57 8.95 -25.76
CA GLU A 164 3.26 10.01 -26.75
C GLU A 164 2.35 9.53 -27.90
N HIS A 165 2.34 8.23 -28.17
CA HIS A 165 1.54 7.61 -29.22
C HIS A 165 0.18 7.06 -28.74
N GLY A 166 -0.12 7.15 -27.44
CA GLY A 166 -1.35 6.63 -26.84
C GLY A 166 -1.53 5.11 -27.02
N SER A 167 -0.44 4.37 -27.11
CA SER A 167 -0.37 2.92 -27.33
C SER A 167 0.14 2.16 -26.10
N VAL A 168 0.78 2.84 -25.15
CA VAL A 168 1.21 2.27 -23.87
C VAL A 168 0.60 3.07 -22.73
N PHE A 169 0.01 2.39 -21.76
CA PHE A 169 -0.58 2.98 -20.56
C PHE A 169 0.03 2.36 -19.30
N LEU A 170 -0.01 3.08 -18.19
CA LEU A 170 0.40 2.59 -16.87
C LEU A 170 -0.81 2.60 -15.92
N ALA A 171 -0.94 1.57 -15.10
CA ALA A 171 -2.01 1.47 -14.10
C ALA A 171 -1.52 0.85 -12.78
N GLY A 172 -2.15 1.24 -11.66
CA GLY A 172 -1.75 0.82 -10.33
C GLY A 172 -0.32 1.25 -9.98
N ASP A 173 0.41 0.39 -9.27
CA ASP A 173 1.77 0.66 -8.79
C ASP A 173 2.79 0.98 -9.91
N ALA A 174 2.51 0.60 -11.16
CA ALA A 174 3.32 1.01 -12.29
C ALA A 174 3.22 2.52 -12.55
N ALA A 175 2.04 3.12 -12.33
CA ALA A 175 1.75 4.53 -12.50
C ALA A 175 1.94 5.34 -11.22
N HIS A 176 1.58 4.79 -10.06
CA HIS A 176 1.65 5.54 -8.80
C HIS A 176 1.80 4.63 -7.59
N LEU A 177 2.64 5.06 -6.66
CA LEU A 177 2.87 4.44 -5.36
C LEU A 177 2.25 5.32 -4.29
N LEU A 178 1.54 4.69 -3.36
CA LEU A 178 0.95 5.32 -2.20
C LEU A 178 1.42 4.62 -0.93
N SER A 179 1.55 5.38 0.14
CA SER A 179 1.68 4.84 1.49
C SER A 179 0.54 3.83 1.75
N PRO A 180 0.74 2.79 2.57
CA PRO A 180 -0.34 1.89 2.98
C PRO A 180 -1.46 2.58 3.77
N ALA A 181 -1.18 3.75 4.36
CA ALA A 181 -2.12 4.45 5.22
C ALA A 181 -3.47 4.69 4.50
N GLY A 182 -4.56 4.20 5.10
CA GLY A 182 -5.91 4.30 4.56
C GLY A 182 -6.27 3.32 3.43
N GLY A 183 -5.38 2.39 3.07
CA GLY A 183 -5.69 1.32 2.11
C GLY A 183 -5.93 1.80 0.68
N PHE A 184 -5.36 2.95 0.28
CA PHE A 184 -5.65 3.56 -1.02
C PHE A 184 -4.92 2.95 -2.21
N GLY A 185 -3.77 2.29 -2.02
CA GLY A 185 -2.95 1.76 -3.12
C GLY A 185 -3.71 0.80 -4.04
N MET A 186 -4.11 -0.36 -3.51
CA MET A 186 -4.86 -1.38 -4.26
C MET A 186 -6.17 -0.83 -4.83
N ASN A 187 -6.95 -0.10 -4.01
CA ASN A 187 -8.22 0.48 -4.44
C ASN A 187 -8.04 1.50 -5.58
N GLY A 188 -6.96 2.27 -5.54
CA GLY A 188 -6.55 3.17 -6.61
C GLY A 188 -6.27 2.41 -7.90
N GLY A 189 -5.48 1.34 -7.84
CA GLY A 189 -5.17 0.49 -8.99
C GLY A 189 -6.40 -0.20 -9.60
N VAL A 190 -7.34 -0.69 -8.78
CA VAL A 190 -8.63 -1.23 -9.27
C VAL A 190 -9.41 -0.15 -10.02
N ALA A 191 -9.49 1.06 -9.46
CA ALA A 191 -10.19 2.16 -10.10
C ALA A 191 -9.48 2.66 -11.37
N ASP A 192 -8.17 2.51 -11.49
CA ASP A 192 -7.45 2.74 -12.75
C ASP A 192 -7.86 1.72 -13.82
N ALA A 193 -7.87 0.43 -13.47
CA ALA A 193 -8.26 -0.64 -14.38
C ALA A 193 -9.70 -0.47 -14.87
N VAL A 194 -10.62 -0.11 -13.98
CA VAL A 194 -12.02 0.18 -14.34
C VAL A 194 -12.10 1.39 -15.28
N ASN A 195 -11.40 2.49 -14.97
CA ASN A 195 -11.42 3.70 -15.80
C ASN A 195 -10.82 3.47 -17.19
N LEU A 196 -9.66 2.82 -17.26
CA LEU A 196 -8.99 2.55 -18.52
C LEU A 196 -9.72 1.48 -19.33
N GLY A 197 -10.29 0.47 -18.66
CA GLY A 197 -10.98 -0.64 -19.30
C GLY A 197 -12.13 -0.21 -20.22
N TRP A 198 -13.00 0.68 -19.75
CA TRP A 198 -14.11 1.16 -20.59
C TRP A 198 -13.64 2.07 -21.74
N LYS A 199 -12.59 2.87 -21.53
CA LYS A 199 -11.99 3.74 -22.57
C LYS A 199 -11.36 2.90 -23.68
N LEU A 200 -10.62 1.85 -23.31
CA LEU A 200 -10.06 0.90 -24.26
C LEU A 200 -11.15 0.13 -25.00
N ALA A 201 -12.23 -0.29 -24.32
CA ALA A 201 -13.37 -0.90 -24.98
C ALA A 201 -14.03 0.06 -26.01
N ALA A 202 -14.24 1.32 -25.65
CA ALA A 202 -14.79 2.33 -26.56
C ALA A 202 -13.90 2.56 -27.79
N ARG A 203 -12.58 2.60 -27.58
CA ARG A 203 -11.57 2.64 -28.66
C ARG A 203 -11.69 1.43 -29.59
N LEU A 204 -11.70 0.21 -29.05
CA LEU A 204 -11.74 -1.02 -29.84
C LEU A 204 -13.04 -1.17 -30.64
N ASN A 205 -14.15 -0.65 -30.11
CA ASN A 205 -15.44 -0.66 -30.80
C ASN A 205 -15.62 0.52 -31.77
N GLY A 206 -14.62 1.40 -31.92
CA GLY A 206 -14.68 2.55 -32.82
C GLY A 206 -15.63 3.67 -32.36
N TRP A 207 -16.08 3.66 -31.10
CA TRP A 207 -17.01 4.66 -30.57
C TRP A 207 -16.38 6.04 -30.41
N LEU A 208 -15.04 6.09 -30.39
CA LEU A 208 -14.26 7.33 -30.26
C LEU A 208 -13.88 7.95 -31.61
N GLY A 209 -14.45 7.44 -32.72
CA GLY A 209 -14.11 7.85 -34.07
C GLY A 209 -12.87 7.14 -34.60
N GLN A 210 -12.23 7.74 -35.62
CA GLN A 210 -11.03 7.17 -36.22
C GLN A 210 -9.85 7.16 -35.24
N ARG A 211 -9.04 6.10 -35.31
CA ARG A 211 -7.81 5.99 -34.52
C ARG A 211 -6.85 7.14 -34.89
N GLY A 212 -6.30 7.81 -33.88
CA GLY A 212 -5.50 9.01 -34.04
C GLY A 212 -6.32 10.28 -34.31
N SER A 213 -7.64 10.28 -34.11
CA SER A 213 -8.43 11.51 -34.10
C SER A 213 -8.22 12.29 -32.79
N ASP A 214 -8.55 13.59 -32.81
CA ASP A 214 -8.53 14.42 -31.59
C ASP A 214 -9.50 13.91 -30.53
N ALA A 215 -10.66 13.39 -30.94
CA ALA A 215 -11.67 12.84 -30.04
C ALA A 215 -11.13 11.60 -29.28
N GLU A 216 -10.52 10.66 -30.00
CA GLU A 216 -9.91 9.49 -29.38
C GLU A 216 -8.73 9.89 -28.48
N ARG A 217 -7.82 10.74 -28.97
CA ARG A 217 -6.68 11.22 -28.16
C ARG A 217 -7.15 11.90 -26.87
N GLY A 218 -8.15 12.79 -26.95
CA GLY A 218 -8.70 13.49 -25.80
C GLY A 218 -9.33 12.54 -24.78
N MET A 219 -10.12 11.58 -25.24
CA MET A 219 -10.74 10.58 -24.37
C MET A 219 -9.70 9.71 -23.65
N MET A 220 -8.65 9.30 -24.37
CA MET A 220 -7.60 8.46 -23.78
C MET A 220 -6.70 9.26 -22.83
N ALA A 221 -6.40 10.52 -23.18
CA ALA A 221 -5.67 11.44 -22.29
C ALA A 221 -6.44 11.76 -21.01
N SER A 222 -7.79 11.71 -21.03
CA SER A 222 -8.58 11.96 -19.81
C SER A 222 -8.36 10.91 -18.72
N TYR A 223 -7.85 9.72 -19.06
CA TYR A 223 -7.46 8.70 -18.07
C TYR A 223 -6.49 9.27 -17.04
N GLU A 224 -5.39 9.86 -17.50
CA GLU A 224 -4.41 10.43 -16.59
C GLU A 224 -5.00 11.60 -15.79
N VAL A 225 -5.71 12.51 -16.46
CA VAL A 225 -6.29 13.70 -15.82
C VAL A 225 -7.24 13.31 -14.67
N GLU A 226 -8.11 12.33 -14.90
CA GLU A 226 -9.08 11.86 -13.92
C GLU A 226 -8.41 11.11 -12.76
N ARG A 227 -7.46 10.22 -13.07
CA ARG A 227 -6.85 9.31 -12.09
C ARG A 227 -5.73 9.97 -11.29
N ARG A 228 -4.94 10.86 -11.88
CA ARG A 228 -3.92 11.66 -11.19
C ARG A 228 -4.54 12.54 -10.10
N ARG A 229 -5.70 13.18 -10.37
CA ARG A 229 -6.46 13.94 -9.35
C ARG A 229 -6.95 13.07 -8.19
N ALA A 230 -7.29 11.80 -8.43
CA ALA A 230 -7.64 10.87 -7.36
C ALA A 230 -6.41 10.54 -6.51
N TRP A 231 -5.27 10.25 -7.15
CA TRP A 231 -4.00 10.02 -6.47
C TRP A 231 -3.56 11.22 -5.61
N GLU A 232 -3.66 12.45 -6.13
CA GLU A 232 -3.32 13.68 -5.40
C GLU A 232 -4.13 13.83 -4.11
N ARG A 233 -5.44 13.51 -4.16
CA ARG A 233 -6.32 13.52 -2.98
C ARG A 233 -5.92 12.47 -1.96
N HIS A 234 -5.63 11.24 -2.39
CA HIS A 234 -5.15 10.17 -1.50
C HIS A 234 -3.81 10.56 -0.86
N ARG A 235 -2.89 11.10 -1.65
CA ARG A 235 -1.58 11.58 -1.15
C ARG A 235 -1.75 12.66 -0.09
N ALA A 236 -2.60 13.66 -0.33
CA ALA A 236 -2.85 14.74 0.62
C ALA A 236 -3.44 14.21 1.94
N TYR A 237 -4.40 13.29 1.87
CA TYR A 237 -4.92 12.61 3.06
C TYR A 237 -3.81 11.88 3.82
N GLN A 238 -2.95 11.14 3.13
CA GLN A 238 -1.86 10.38 3.73
C GLN A 238 -0.78 11.27 4.34
N GLN A 239 -0.42 12.38 3.70
CA GLN A 239 0.51 13.35 4.29
C GLN A 239 -0.03 13.89 5.61
N ASN A 240 -1.33 14.17 5.69
CA ASN A 240 -1.98 14.60 6.92
C ASN A 240 -2.07 13.47 7.96
N ALA A 241 -2.37 12.23 7.55
CA ALA A 241 -2.47 11.08 8.46
C ALA A 241 -1.11 10.61 9.01
N VAL A 242 -0.05 10.67 8.17
CA VAL A 242 1.34 10.36 8.54
C VAL A 242 1.93 11.49 9.40
N ALA A 243 1.68 12.75 9.07
CA ALA A 243 2.08 13.88 9.93
C ALA A 243 1.34 13.91 11.28
N GLN A 244 0.13 13.35 11.32
CA GLN A 244 -0.66 13.20 12.56
C GLN A 244 -0.41 11.87 13.28
N ASP A 245 0.53 11.04 12.80
CA ASP A 245 0.92 9.81 13.47
C ASP A 245 -0.32 8.97 13.82
N LEU A 246 -1.19 8.70 12.84
CA LEU A 246 -2.43 7.90 12.97
C LEU A 246 -3.03 7.96 14.39
N LYS A 247 -3.97 8.86 14.67
CA LYS A 247 -4.59 9.02 16.01
C LYS A 247 -4.99 7.65 16.61
N PHE A 248 -4.14 7.12 17.51
CA PHE A 248 -4.32 5.87 18.24
C PHE A 248 -4.33 6.16 19.74
N GLY A 249 -5.09 5.35 20.48
CA GLY A 249 -5.31 5.50 21.91
C GLY A 249 -4.00 5.67 22.66
N ARG A 250 -3.85 6.80 23.35
CA ARG A 250 -2.65 7.10 24.13
C ARG A 250 -2.81 6.43 25.50
N ARG A 251 -1.80 5.69 25.96
CA ARG A 251 -1.69 5.27 27.36
C ARG A 251 -0.63 6.15 28.03
N GLU A 252 -1.06 7.22 28.71
CA GLU A 252 -0.22 7.91 29.69
C GLU A 252 -0.46 7.28 31.06
N GLY A 253 0.58 6.74 31.70
CA GLY A 253 0.55 6.42 33.13
C GLY A 253 -0.34 5.26 33.57
N GLY A 254 -0.31 4.11 32.89
CA GLY A 254 -0.90 2.88 33.42
C GLY A 254 -2.44 2.79 33.38
N GLY A 255 -3.14 3.85 32.98
CA GLY A 255 -4.60 3.89 32.82
C GLY A 255 -5.16 3.04 31.66
N PRO A 256 -6.50 2.94 31.54
CA PRO A 256 -7.19 2.12 30.53
C PRO A 256 -6.94 2.62 29.09
N TYR A 257 -7.01 1.72 28.12
CA TYR A 257 -6.90 2.07 26.70
C TYR A 257 -8.13 2.86 26.25
N GLU A 258 -7.93 4.09 25.80
CA GLU A 258 -9.00 4.89 25.18
C GLU A 258 -9.05 4.64 23.67
N ALA A 259 -10.24 4.43 23.13
CA ALA A 259 -10.41 4.46 21.68
C ALA A 259 -10.03 5.85 21.17
N ALA A 260 -8.97 5.97 20.38
CA ALA A 260 -8.77 7.19 19.63
C ALA A 260 -9.83 7.25 18.54
N ALA A 261 -10.81 8.12 18.75
CA ALA A 261 -11.71 8.50 17.68
C ALA A 261 -10.86 9.09 16.54
N LEU A 262 -11.04 8.57 15.32
CA LEU A 262 -10.86 9.36 14.11
C LEU A 262 -11.54 10.70 14.41
N GLY A 263 -10.82 11.81 14.29
CA GLY A 263 -11.21 13.10 14.89
C GLY A 263 -12.67 13.52 14.65
N PRO A 264 -13.19 14.50 15.41
CA PRO A 264 -14.62 14.75 15.62
C PRO A 264 -15.45 15.21 14.39
N SER A 265 -15.01 14.97 13.16
CA SER A 265 -15.69 15.44 11.95
C SER A 265 -15.63 14.44 10.79
N ALA A 266 -16.07 13.20 11.00
CA ALA A 266 -16.65 12.39 9.92
C ALA A 266 -17.29 11.14 10.53
N ARG A 267 -18.60 11.00 10.34
CA ARG A 267 -19.25 9.69 10.42
C ARG A 267 -18.46 8.72 9.54
N ALA A 268 -18.18 7.51 10.03
CA ALA A 268 -17.53 6.48 9.21
C ALA A 268 -18.38 6.24 7.94
N PRO A 269 -17.81 6.39 6.74
CA PRO A 269 -18.57 6.21 5.51
C PRO A 269 -19.08 4.76 5.42
N VAL A 270 -20.36 4.60 5.11
CA VAL A 270 -20.99 3.29 4.90
C VAL A 270 -20.85 2.89 3.43
N ALA A 271 -20.72 1.59 3.15
CA ALA A 271 -20.72 1.10 1.78
C ALA A 271 -21.97 1.59 1.02
N GLY A 272 -21.76 2.31 -0.09
CA GLY A 272 -22.83 2.94 -0.87
C GLY A 272 -23.12 4.41 -0.52
N GLU A 273 -22.50 4.98 0.52
CA GLU A 273 -22.56 6.43 0.75
C GLU A 273 -21.78 7.18 -0.34
N ARG A 274 -22.47 8.12 -0.98
CA ARG A 274 -21.89 9.07 -1.93
C ARG A 274 -20.88 9.95 -1.18
N ALA A 275 -19.68 10.12 -1.74
CA ALA A 275 -18.70 11.06 -1.21
C ALA A 275 -19.32 12.46 -1.09
N PRO A 276 -19.08 13.21 0.01
CA PRO A 276 -19.66 14.53 0.18
C PRO A 276 -19.25 15.45 -0.97
N ASP A 277 -20.21 16.24 -1.47
CA ASP A 277 -19.95 17.20 -2.52
C ASP A 277 -18.95 18.26 -2.00
N VAL A 278 -17.88 18.48 -2.75
CA VAL A 278 -16.93 19.57 -2.48
C VAL A 278 -17.48 20.82 -3.16
N LEU A 279 -17.83 21.83 -2.36
CA LEU A 279 -18.05 23.18 -2.88
C LEU A 279 -16.71 23.69 -3.43
N LEU A 280 -16.66 23.92 -4.73
CA LEU A 280 -15.53 24.59 -5.37
C LEU A 280 -15.62 26.08 -5.01
N ASP A 281 -14.63 26.60 -4.30
CA ASP A 281 -14.52 28.06 -4.11
C ASP A 281 -14.39 28.71 -5.49
N SER A 282 -15.37 29.56 -5.80
CA SER A 282 -15.36 30.37 -7.01
C SER A 282 -14.57 31.65 -6.73
N GLY A 283 -13.25 31.59 -6.96
CA GLY A 283 -12.38 32.77 -7.08
C GLY A 283 -11.74 33.25 -5.79
#